data_AF-A0A7S0CFQ4-F1
#
_entry.id   AF-A0A7S0CFQ4-F1
#
_cell.length_a   1.000
_cell.length_b   1.000
_cell.length_c   1.000
_cell.angle_alpha   90.00
_cell.angle_beta   90.00
_cell.angle_gamma   90.00
#
_symmetry.space_group_name_H-M   'P 1'
#
loop_
_entity.id
_entity.type
_entity.pdbx_description
1 polymer ?
#
loop_
_entity_poly.entity_id
_entity_poly.type
_entity_poly.pdbx_seq_one_letter_code
_entity_poly.pdbx_strand_id
1 'polypeptide(L)'
;KTDLFKGIEWDNPERPEATNLLNIYLVVQEGRTKEDIAEEVKDMSWGEFKPILADAIVAHLEPIQKRYNEVRADDEYLQSVLRDGADSANVIASQTLNSARVSMGFTKRF
;
A
#
# COMPACT_ATOMS: atom_id res chain seq x y z
N LYS A 1 -11.40 4.47 21.86
CA LYS A 1 -11.11 5.65 22.69
C LYS A 1 -11.57 6.90 21.97
N THR A 2 -12.34 7.74 22.66
CA THR A 2 -12.71 9.09 22.24
C THR A 2 -12.04 9.99 23.26
N ASP A 3 -11.04 10.75 22.85
CA ASP A 3 -10.32 11.63 23.75
C ASP A 3 -11.11 12.93 23.94
N LEU A 4 -11.05 13.50 25.15
CA LEU A 4 -11.68 14.77 25.51
C LEU A 4 -10.77 15.97 25.21
N PHE A 5 -9.49 15.73 24.93
CA PHE A 5 -8.54 16.77 24.54
C PHE A 5 -8.73 17.18 23.09
N LYS A 6 -8.70 18.50 22.85
CA LYS A 6 -8.69 19.10 21.52
C LYS A 6 -7.29 18.97 20.92
N GLY A 7 -7.23 18.67 19.62
CA GLY A 7 -6.01 18.60 18.85
C GLY A 7 -5.46 17.18 18.70
N ILE A 8 -5.00 16.91 17.48
CA ILE A 8 -4.32 15.68 17.09
C ILE A 8 -2.95 16.09 16.58
N GLU A 9 -1.91 15.56 17.21
CA GLU A 9 -0.53 15.94 16.93
C GLU A 9 0.33 14.71 16.69
N TRP A 10 1.39 14.90 15.93
CA TRP A 10 2.43 13.89 15.75
C TRP A 10 3.36 13.84 16.97
N ASP A 11 3.95 12.66 17.15
CA ASP A 11 5.10 12.43 18.04
C ASP A 11 4.82 12.70 19.53
N ASN A 12 3.54 12.74 19.94
CA ASN A 12 3.14 12.77 21.35
C ASN A 12 3.31 11.37 21.98
N PRO A 13 4.23 11.18 22.94
CA PRO A 13 4.47 9.88 23.59
C PRO A 13 3.28 9.33 24.38
N GLU A 14 2.41 10.23 24.86
CA GLU A 14 1.19 9.87 25.60
C GLU A 14 0.06 9.43 24.67
N ARG A 15 0.17 9.74 23.36
CA ARG A 15 -0.84 9.47 22.33
C ARG A 15 -0.23 8.88 21.05
N PRO A 16 0.49 7.74 21.11
CA PRO A 16 1.13 7.14 19.93
C PRO A 16 0.14 6.75 18.82
N GLU A 17 -1.13 6.50 19.15
CA GLU A 17 -2.19 6.21 18.18
C GLU A 17 -2.50 7.40 17.25
N ALA A 18 -2.26 8.63 17.70
CA ALA A 18 -2.45 9.85 16.91
C ALA A 18 -1.49 9.87 15.72
N THR A 19 -0.20 9.64 16.00
CA THR A 19 0.84 9.51 14.98
C THR A 19 0.48 8.46 13.93
N ASN A 20 0.01 7.28 14.35
CA ASN A 20 -0.35 6.22 13.41
C ASN A 20 -1.51 6.65 12.48
N LEU A 21 -2.56 7.24 13.03
CA LEU A 21 -3.74 7.60 12.24
C LEU A 21 -3.49 8.83 11.35
N LEU A 22 -2.67 9.78 11.80
CA LEU A 22 -2.21 10.89 10.98
C LEU A 22 -1.29 10.42 9.84
N ASN A 23 -0.43 9.42 10.08
CA ASN A 23 0.39 8.83 9.01
C ASN A 23 -0.47 8.14 7.95
N ILE A 24 -1.49 7.38 8.36
CA ILE A 24 -2.43 6.77 7.42
C ILE A 24 -3.14 7.87 6.61
N TYR A 25 -3.63 8.91 7.29
CA TYR A 25 -4.29 10.04 6.63
C TYR A 25 -3.39 10.72 5.60
N LEU A 26 -2.12 10.98 5.95
CA LEU A 26 -1.13 11.56 5.04
C LEU A 26 -0.91 10.69 3.80
N VAL A 27 -0.78 9.37 3.97
CA VAL A 27 -0.53 8.44 2.85
C VAL A 27 -1.70 8.40 1.87
N VAL A 28 -2.95 8.43 2.36
CA VAL A 28 -4.15 8.39 1.48
C VAL A 28 -4.47 9.74 0.84
N GLN A 29 -3.87 10.82 1.32
CA GLN A 29 -4.04 12.18 0.83
C GLN A 29 -2.89 12.58 -0.11
N GLU A 30 -2.90 12.04 -1.32
CA GLU A 30 -1.85 12.26 -2.31
C GLU A 30 -1.58 13.76 -2.57
N GLY A 31 -0.30 14.15 -2.54
CA GLY A 31 0.13 15.52 -2.81
C GLY A 31 0.05 16.49 -1.63
N ARG A 32 -0.44 16.05 -0.47
CA ARG A 32 -0.45 16.86 0.76
C ARG A 32 0.79 16.64 1.61
N THR A 33 1.21 17.68 2.32
CA THR A 33 2.38 17.64 3.21
C THR A 33 1.98 17.36 4.66
N LYS A 34 2.97 17.01 5.50
CA LYS A 34 2.75 16.80 6.93
C LYS A 34 2.23 18.09 7.59
N GLU A 35 2.72 19.23 7.12
CA GLU A 35 2.35 20.57 7.57
C GLU A 35 0.89 20.90 7.23
N ASP A 36 0.43 20.60 6.00
CA ASP A 36 -0.95 20.82 5.58
C ASP A 36 -1.95 20.05 6.45
N ILE A 37 -1.59 18.81 6.79
CA ILE A 37 -2.42 17.92 7.60
C ILE A 37 -2.39 18.37 9.07
N ALA A 38 -1.21 18.74 9.59
CA ALA A 38 -1.07 19.25 10.95
C ALA A 38 -1.94 20.50 11.17
N GLU A 39 -1.94 21.40 10.20
CA GLU A 39 -2.74 22.63 10.25
C GLU A 39 -4.24 22.35 10.17
N GLU A 40 -4.67 21.37 9.37
CA GLU A 40 -6.07 20.95 9.28
C GLU A 40 -6.59 20.35 10.59
N VAL A 41 -5.80 19.46 11.21
CA VAL A 41 -6.26 18.64 12.34
C VAL A 41 -5.99 19.25 13.72
N LYS A 42 -5.27 20.39 13.79
CA LYS A 42 -4.81 21.01 15.04
C LYS A 42 -5.93 21.32 16.05
N ASP A 43 -7.12 21.67 15.56
CA ASP A 43 -8.26 22.06 16.41
C ASP A 43 -9.33 20.96 16.47
N MET A 44 -9.14 19.86 15.73
CA MET A 44 -10.10 18.75 15.66
C MET A 44 -10.00 17.84 16.87
N SER A 45 -11.16 17.32 17.29
CA SER A 45 -11.24 16.18 18.20
C SER A 45 -11.18 14.86 17.43
N TRP A 46 -10.95 13.76 18.15
CA TRP A 46 -11.01 12.41 17.57
C TRP A 46 -12.36 12.05 16.96
N GLY A 47 -13.45 12.61 17.50
CA GLY A 47 -14.80 12.39 16.98
C GLY A 47 -15.00 13.02 15.61
N GLU A 48 -14.33 14.14 15.35
CA GLU A 48 -14.38 14.86 14.07
C GLU A 48 -13.40 14.26 13.05
N PHE A 49 -12.19 13.90 13.50
CA PHE A 49 -11.15 13.38 12.61
C PHE A 49 -11.42 11.97 12.08
N LYS A 50 -11.98 11.07 12.89
CA LYS A 50 -12.19 9.67 12.47
C LYS A 50 -13.13 9.52 11.27
N PRO A 51 -14.29 10.22 11.21
CA PRO A 51 -15.12 10.24 10.00
C PRO A 51 -14.35 10.73 8.78
N ILE A 52 -13.61 11.84 8.89
CA ILE A 52 -12.80 12.40 7.79
C ILE A 52 -11.76 11.39 7.30
N LEU A 53 -11.06 10.74 8.23
CA LEU A 53 -10.10 9.69 7.92
C LEU A 53 -10.77 8.50 7.22
N ALA A 54 -11.94 8.07 7.70
CA ALA A 54 -12.67 6.96 7.10
C ALA A 54 -13.09 7.28 5.65
N ASP A 55 -13.65 8.47 5.42
CA ASP A 55 -14.06 8.92 4.09
C ASP A 55 -12.86 9.03 3.14
N ALA A 56 -11.72 9.55 3.62
CA ALA A 56 -10.49 9.63 2.83
C ALA A 56 -9.96 8.24 2.46
N ILE A 57 -9.97 7.27 3.39
CA ILE A 57 -9.57 5.89 3.11
C ILE A 57 -10.51 5.25 2.09
N VAL A 58 -11.83 5.45 2.23
CA VAL A 58 -12.81 4.91 1.28
C VAL A 58 -12.57 5.47 -0.11
N ALA A 59 -12.45 6.79 -0.24
CA ALA A 59 -12.20 7.45 -1.51
C ALA A 59 -10.88 6.99 -2.16
N HIS A 60 -9.82 6.79 -1.37
CA HIS A 60 -8.54 6.30 -1.86
C HIS A 60 -8.60 4.84 -2.34
N LEU A 61 -9.34 3.97 -1.63
CA LEU A 61 -9.45 2.55 -1.98
C LEU A 61 -10.46 2.26 -3.09
N GLU A 62 -11.46 3.11 -3.31
CA GLU A 62 -12.50 2.93 -4.33
C GLU A 62 -11.95 2.66 -5.74
N PRO A 63 -11.02 3.46 -6.30
CA PRO A 63 -10.47 3.20 -7.64
C PRO A 63 -9.67 1.88 -7.69
N ILE A 64 -9.00 1.51 -6.60
CA ILE A 64 -8.24 0.25 -6.50
C ILE A 64 -9.21 -0.94 -6.52
N GLN A 65 -10.28 -0.89 -5.74
CA GLN A 65 -11.31 -1.93 -5.70
C GLN A 65 -12.02 -2.07 -7.05
N LYS A 66 -12.35 -0.95 -7.70
CA LYS A 66 -12.92 -0.94 -9.05
C LYS A 66 -11.99 -1.65 -10.03
N ARG A 67 -10.71 -1.26 -10.08
CA ARG A 67 -9.73 -1.86 -10.99
C ARG A 67 -9.49 -3.33 -10.70
N TYR A 68 -9.44 -3.71 -9.42
CA TYR A 68 -9.36 -5.10 -9.00
C TYR A 68 -10.52 -5.91 -9.58
N ASN A 69 -11.75 -5.43 -9.44
CA ASN A 69 -12.95 -6.11 -9.95
C ASN A 69 -12.96 -6.20 -11.48
N GLU A 70 -12.53 -5.14 -12.19
CA GLU A 70 -12.37 -5.15 -13.65
C GLU A 70 -11.40 -6.24 -14.10
N VAL A 71 -10.19 -6.27 -13.52
CA VAL A 71 -9.17 -7.27 -13.88
C VAL A 71 -9.59 -8.67 -13.48
N ARG A 72 -10.29 -8.83 -12.35
CA ARG A 72 -10.73 -10.14 -11.86
C ARG A 72 -11.87 -10.72 -12.71
N ALA A 73 -12.68 -9.88 -13.33
CA ALA A 73 -13.76 -10.29 -14.23
C ALA A 73 -13.23 -10.69 -15.63
N ASP A 74 -12.06 -10.19 -16.02
CA ASP A 74 -11.40 -10.50 -17.28
C ASP A 74 -10.32 -11.57 -17.10
N ASP A 75 -10.74 -12.84 -17.12
CA ASP A 75 -9.82 -13.98 -16.94
C ASP A 75 -8.77 -14.07 -18.06
N GLU A 76 -9.13 -13.73 -19.31
CA GLU A 76 -8.19 -13.79 -20.43
C GLU A 76 -7.07 -12.76 -20.27
N TYR A 77 -7.42 -11.51 -19.95
CA TYR A 77 -6.44 -10.49 -19.64
C TYR A 77 -5.57 -10.88 -18.44
N LEU A 78 -6.18 -11.39 -17.36
CA LEU A 78 -5.41 -11.83 -16.19
C LEU A 78 -4.41 -12.95 -16.53
N GLN A 79 -4.83 -13.96 -17.28
CA GLN A 79 -3.96 -15.08 -17.68
C GLN A 79 -2.83 -14.62 -18.61
N SER A 80 -3.10 -13.69 -19.53
CA SER A 80 -2.06 -13.16 -20.43
C SER A 80 -0.96 -12.43 -19.65
N VAL A 81 -1.35 -11.53 -18.74
CA VAL A 81 -0.38 -10.81 -17.86
C VAL A 81 0.44 -11.78 -17.01
N LEU A 82 -0.21 -12.81 -16.44
CA LEU A 82 0.49 -13.82 -15.64
C LEU A 82 1.47 -14.64 -16.47
N ARG A 83 1.12 -14.99 -17.70
CA ARG A 83 1.99 -15.73 -18.62
C ARG A 83 3.21 -14.89 -19.01
N ASP A 84 3.01 -13.64 -19.38
CA ASP A 84 4.10 -12.73 -19.77
C ASP A 84 5.08 -12.51 -18.61
N GLY A 85 4.55 -12.37 -17.39
CA GLY A 85 5.34 -12.29 -16.18
C GLY A 85 6.14 -13.57 -15.90
N ALA A 86 5.50 -14.74 -16.08
CA ALA A 86 6.15 -16.03 -15.90
C ALA A 86 7.27 -16.24 -16.93
N ASP A 87 7.05 -15.90 -18.20
CA ASP A 87 8.05 -16.02 -19.25
C ASP A 87 9.25 -15.11 -18.97
N SER A 88 9.00 -13.86 -18.58
CA SER A 88 10.05 -12.91 -18.20
C SER A 88 10.87 -13.39 -17.00
N ALA A 89 10.19 -13.89 -15.95
CA ALA A 89 10.85 -14.43 -14.77
C ALA A 89 11.66 -15.70 -15.09
N ASN A 90 11.12 -16.59 -15.95
CA ASN A 90 11.78 -17.84 -16.34
C ASN A 90 13.09 -17.59 -17.08
N VAL A 91 13.19 -16.54 -17.91
CA VAL A 91 14.43 -16.18 -18.60
C VAL A 91 15.56 -15.92 -17.59
N ILE A 92 15.28 -15.13 -16.55
CA ILE A 92 16.26 -14.78 -15.52
C ILE A 92 16.55 -16.00 -14.63
N ALA A 93 15.51 -16.66 -14.14
CA ALA A 93 15.64 -17.80 -13.24
C ALA A 93 16.40 -18.97 -13.89
N SER A 94 16.18 -19.22 -15.18
CA SER A 94 16.87 -20.29 -15.92
C SER A 94 18.38 -20.05 -16.02
N GLN A 95 18.81 -18.79 -16.17
CA GLN A 95 20.23 -18.44 -16.17
C GLN A 95 20.86 -18.71 -14.81
N THR A 96 20.24 -18.22 -13.73
CA THR A 96 20.70 -18.46 -12.36
C THR A 96 20.75 -19.96 -12.04
N LEU A 97 19.70 -20.70 -12.39
CA LEU A 97 19.62 -22.13 -12.17
C LEU A 97 20.68 -22.90 -12.96
N ASN A 98 20.96 -22.49 -14.21
CA ASN A 98 22.01 -23.10 -15.00
C ASN A 98 23.40 -22.84 -14.39
N SER A 99 23.68 -21.62 -13.92
CA SER A 99 24.94 -21.32 -13.21
C SER A 99 25.10 -22.18 -11.95
N ALA A 100 24.05 -22.28 -11.13
CA ALA A 100 24.06 -23.13 -9.94
C ALA A 100 24.28 -24.61 -10.29
N ARG A 101 23.63 -25.11 -11.35
CA ARG A 101 23.82 -26.48 -11.85
C ARG A 101 25.26 -26.75 -12.27
N VAL A 102 25.87 -25.83 -13.02
CA VAL A 102 27.27 -25.92 -13.44
C VAL A 102 28.20 -25.94 -12.22
N SER A 103 28.02 -25.04 -11.26
CA SER A 103 28.83 -24.99 -10.04
C SER A 103 28.74 -26.26 -9.19
N MET A 104 27.58 -26.91 -9.19
CA MET A 104 27.34 -28.16 -8.46
C MET A 104 27.76 -29.42 -9.23
N GLY A 105 28.26 -29.29 -10.46
CA GLY A 105 28.72 -30.42 -11.28
C GLY A 105 27.60 -31.22 -11.94
N PHE A 106 26.37 -30.68 -12.04
CA PHE A 106 25.31 -31.33 -12.81
C PHE A 106 25.63 -31.26 -14.31
N THR A 107 25.49 -32.38 -15.03
CA THR A 107 25.63 -32.42 -16.48
C THR A 107 24.43 -31.73 -17.15
N LYS A 108 24.67 -30.98 -18.24
CA LYS A 108 23.57 -30.41 -19.03
C LYS A 108 22.72 -31.56 -19.57
N ARG A 109 21.43 -31.58 -19.21
CA ARG A 109 20.46 -32.50 -19.81
C ARG A 109 20.18 -31.97 -21.22
N PHE A 110 20.50 -32.79 -22.23
CA PHE A 110 20.18 -32.55 -23.64
C PHE A 110 18.66 -32.52 -23.85
#